data_AF-A0A202DPU7-F1
#
_entry.id   AF-A0A202DPU7-F1
#
_cell.length_a   1.000
_cell.length_b   1.000
_cell.length_c   1.000
_cell.angle_alpha   90.00
_cell.angle_beta   90.00
_cell.angle_gamma   90.00
#
_symmetry.space_group_name_H-M   'P 1'
#
loop_
_entity.id
_entity.type
_entity.pdbx_description
1 polymer ?
#
loop_
_entity_poly.entity_id
_entity_poly.type
_entity_poly.pdbx_seq_one_letter_code
_entity_poly.pdbx_strand_id
1 'polypeptide(L)'
;MKPILWEFRKLRIATLIATVIAAAYVLFNPTILYWHNDYIWLFCSLHVGLITYLASSNQSPEALFLYSRGISRNRIWSAKVLATALSIAVTWGLALILMVAGVRQAVQDAFLTPEAMLMPSEEGMFIWHMVVTYCFFLGIYQYAWTRGKLNKAGMIASCGIGLAGTLTFYSFRIATPIPFGVWAALIPIIFSAIVLVRSCTMHKHNEIS
;
A
#
# COMPACT_ATOMS: atom_id res chain seq x y z
N MET A 1 1.77 -8.10 24.87
CA MET A 1 1.35 -8.01 23.45
C MET A 1 2.09 -6.88 22.76
N LYS A 2 2.57 -7.07 21.52
CA LYS A 2 3.29 -6.04 20.76
C LYS A 2 2.34 -4.91 20.30
N PRO A 3 2.72 -3.62 20.36
CA PRO A 3 1.85 -2.49 19.99
C PRO A 3 1.28 -2.57 18.57
N ILE A 4 2.02 -3.15 17.64
CA ILE A 4 1.59 -3.40 16.26
C ILE A 4 0.31 -4.23 16.18
N LEU A 5 0.16 -5.28 17.01
CA LEU A 5 -1.00 -6.17 16.97
C LEU A 5 -2.26 -5.45 17.46
N TRP A 6 -2.10 -4.50 18.39
CA TRP A 6 -3.19 -3.68 18.89
C TRP A 6 -3.68 -2.68 17.85
N GLU A 7 -2.76 -2.02 17.14
CA GLU A 7 -3.13 -1.12 16.05
C GLU A 7 -3.73 -1.89 14.86
N PHE A 8 -3.18 -3.06 14.53
CA PHE A 8 -3.69 -3.89 13.43
C PHE A 8 -5.12 -4.42 13.67
N ARG A 9 -5.52 -4.65 14.93
CA ARG A 9 -6.89 -5.07 15.27
C ARG A 9 -7.95 -4.09 14.76
N LYS A 10 -7.65 -2.80 14.69
CA LYS A 10 -8.55 -1.76 14.15
C LYS A 10 -8.71 -1.89 12.64
N LEU A 11 -7.67 -2.35 11.97
CA LEU A 11 -7.61 -2.45 10.51
C LEU A 11 -8.18 -3.77 10.00
N ARG A 12 -8.21 -4.81 10.83
CA ARG A 12 -8.49 -6.21 10.44
C ARG A 12 -9.70 -6.40 9.52
N ILE A 13 -10.81 -5.71 9.78
CA ILE A 13 -12.06 -5.90 9.01
C ILE A 13 -11.90 -5.26 7.62
N ALA A 14 -11.38 -4.03 7.58
CA ALA A 14 -11.07 -3.35 6.33
C ALA A 14 -10.05 -4.17 5.50
N THR A 15 -8.99 -4.66 6.15
CA THR A 15 -7.99 -5.53 5.50
C THR A 15 -8.62 -6.79 4.96
N LEU A 16 -9.47 -7.48 5.73
CA LEU A 16 -10.10 -8.73 5.30
C LEU A 16 -11.00 -8.51 4.07
N ILE A 17 -11.87 -7.52 4.12
CA ILE A 17 -12.76 -7.17 2.98
C ILE A 17 -11.92 -6.82 1.75
N ALA A 18 -10.90 -5.97 1.92
CA ALA A 18 -10.00 -5.61 0.83
C ALA A 18 -9.25 -6.82 0.27
N THR A 19 -8.84 -7.77 1.12
CA THR A 19 -8.16 -9.01 0.70
C THR A 19 -9.07 -9.86 -0.19
N VAL A 20 -10.34 -10.03 0.20
CA VAL A 20 -11.32 -10.79 -0.60
C VAL A 20 -11.57 -10.11 -1.94
N ILE A 21 -11.75 -8.79 -1.96
CA ILE A 21 -11.94 -8.02 -3.19
C ILE A 21 -10.71 -8.13 -4.10
N ALA A 22 -9.51 -7.97 -3.54
CA ALA A 22 -8.26 -8.08 -4.30
C ALA A 22 -8.05 -9.49 -4.88
N ALA A 23 -8.34 -10.54 -4.11
CA ALA A 23 -8.28 -11.92 -4.57
C ALA A 23 -9.29 -12.18 -5.69
N ALA A 24 -10.55 -11.77 -5.53
CA ALA A 24 -11.58 -11.91 -6.55
C ALA A 24 -11.21 -11.15 -7.83
N TYR A 25 -10.72 -9.92 -7.70
CA TYR A 25 -10.25 -9.13 -8.84
C TYR A 25 -9.13 -9.85 -9.60
N VAL A 26 -8.14 -10.41 -8.89
CA VAL A 26 -7.04 -11.13 -9.52
C VAL A 26 -7.48 -12.45 -10.14
N LEU A 27 -8.45 -13.16 -9.59
CA LEU A 27 -8.90 -14.42 -10.18
C LEU A 27 -9.76 -14.19 -11.43
N PHE A 28 -10.71 -13.25 -11.37
CA PHE A 28 -11.76 -13.12 -12.39
C PHE A 28 -11.48 -12.05 -13.45
N ASN A 29 -10.53 -11.14 -13.24
CA ASN A 29 -10.24 -10.12 -14.23
C ASN A 29 -9.17 -10.61 -15.22
N PRO A 30 -9.49 -10.84 -16.50
CA PRO A 30 -8.52 -11.28 -17.50
C PRO A 30 -7.48 -10.20 -17.83
N THR A 31 -7.82 -8.92 -17.65
CA THR A 31 -7.01 -7.77 -18.10
C THR A 31 -6.32 -7.02 -16.95
N ILE A 32 -5.85 -7.72 -15.91
CA ILE A 32 -5.18 -7.08 -14.75
C ILE A 32 -3.95 -6.23 -15.11
N LEU A 33 -3.33 -6.49 -16.27
CA LEU A 33 -2.12 -5.81 -16.73
C LEU A 33 -2.41 -4.61 -17.64
N TYR A 34 -3.66 -4.45 -18.08
CA TYR A 34 -4.10 -3.27 -18.83
C TYR A 34 -4.09 -2.05 -17.91
N TRP A 35 -3.20 -1.13 -18.24
CA TRP A 35 -2.73 -0.01 -17.43
C TRP A 35 -3.75 1.11 -17.15
N HIS A 36 -4.97 0.99 -17.67
CA HIS A 36 -6.06 1.97 -17.52
C HIS A 36 -7.15 1.45 -16.58
N ASN A 37 -6.79 0.56 -15.65
CA ASN A 37 -7.78 0.00 -14.76
C ASN A 37 -8.07 0.98 -13.62
N ASP A 38 -8.98 1.93 -13.89
CA ASP A 38 -9.42 2.96 -12.94
C ASP A 38 -9.91 2.35 -11.62
N TYR A 39 -10.43 1.12 -11.66
CA TYR A 39 -10.89 0.41 -10.47
C TYR A 39 -9.75 0.08 -9.50
N ILE A 40 -8.55 -0.22 -9.98
CA ILE A 40 -7.39 -0.45 -9.12
C ILE A 40 -7.02 0.83 -8.38
N TRP A 41 -6.95 1.95 -9.11
CA TRP A 41 -6.59 3.24 -8.52
C TRP A 41 -7.61 3.65 -7.46
N LEU A 42 -8.90 3.53 -7.77
CA LEU A 42 -9.99 3.79 -6.84
C LEU A 42 -9.92 2.85 -5.63
N PHE A 43 -9.71 1.55 -5.84
CA PHE A 43 -9.58 0.57 -4.76
C PHE A 43 -8.40 0.87 -3.84
N CYS A 44 -7.21 1.11 -4.40
CA CYS A 44 -6.03 1.48 -3.63
C CYS A 44 -6.27 2.76 -2.82
N SER A 45 -6.85 3.79 -3.45
CA SER A 45 -7.18 5.06 -2.79
C SER A 45 -8.15 4.86 -1.63
N LEU A 46 -9.26 4.14 -1.85
CA LEU A 46 -10.27 3.89 -0.83
C LEU A 46 -9.72 3.05 0.32
N HIS A 47 -9.01 1.96 0.01
CA HIS A 47 -8.44 1.08 1.02
C HIS A 47 -7.39 1.83 1.86
N VAL A 48 -6.45 2.54 1.22
CA VAL A 48 -5.44 3.33 1.95
C VAL A 48 -6.08 4.45 2.76
N GLY A 49 -7.03 5.18 2.18
CA GLY A 49 -7.77 6.22 2.87
C GLY A 49 -8.47 5.70 4.12
N LEU A 50 -9.16 4.55 4.00
CA LEU A 50 -9.85 3.91 5.11
C LEU A 50 -8.89 3.43 6.21
N ILE A 51 -7.83 2.68 5.87
CA ILE A 51 -6.88 2.18 6.90
C ILE A 51 -6.11 3.33 7.55
N THR A 52 -5.81 4.39 6.80
CA THR A 52 -5.14 5.57 7.34
C THR A 52 -6.08 6.35 8.26
N TYR A 53 -7.35 6.50 7.88
CA TYR A 53 -8.37 7.11 8.73
C TYR A 53 -8.52 6.35 10.05
N LEU A 54 -8.72 5.03 9.99
CA LEU A 54 -8.85 4.17 11.17
C LEU A 54 -7.60 4.20 12.06
N ALA A 55 -6.41 4.25 11.46
CA ALA A 55 -5.14 4.37 12.18
C ALA A 55 -4.93 5.78 12.78
N SER A 56 -5.49 6.84 12.18
CA SER A 56 -5.25 8.24 12.59
C SER A 56 -5.86 8.61 13.94
N SER A 57 -6.84 7.85 14.43
CA SER A 57 -7.50 8.13 15.72
C SER A 57 -6.49 8.03 16.88
N ASN A 58 -6.06 9.19 17.38
CA ASN A 58 -5.16 9.31 18.54
C ASN A 58 -5.92 9.30 19.88
N GLN A 59 -7.25 9.45 19.83
CA GLN A 59 -8.14 9.38 20.99
C GLN A 59 -8.82 8.01 21.13
N SER A 60 -8.38 7.02 20.37
CA SER A 60 -8.96 5.68 20.48
C SER A 60 -8.64 5.08 21.87
N PRO A 61 -9.55 4.29 22.46
CA PRO A 61 -9.32 3.65 23.76
C PRO A 61 -8.02 2.85 23.81
N GLU A 62 -7.62 2.26 22.68
CA GLU A 62 -6.38 1.50 22.54
C GLU A 62 -5.14 2.42 22.57
N ALA A 63 -5.20 3.59 21.95
CA ALA A 63 -4.10 4.55 22.01
C ALA A 63 -3.92 5.06 23.44
N LEU A 64 -5.02 5.38 24.14
CA LEU A 64 -5.02 5.76 25.56
C LEU A 64 -4.48 4.65 26.47
N PHE A 65 -4.82 3.39 26.19
CA PHE A 65 -4.26 2.24 26.89
C PHE A 65 -2.75 2.07 26.65
N LEU A 66 -2.28 2.30 25.42
CA LEU A 66 -0.84 2.24 25.13
C LEU A 66 -0.08 3.39 25.83
N TYR A 67 -0.67 4.59 25.89
CA TYR A 67 -0.11 5.71 26.66
C TYR A 67 -0.05 5.41 28.16
N SER A 68 -1.10 4.83 28.76
CA SER A 68 -1.10 4.48 30.19
C SER A 68 -0.08 3.38 30.55
N ARG A 69 0.36 2.59 29.57
CA ARG A 69 1.45 1.61 29.70
C ARG A 69 2.85 2.23 29.54
N GLY A 70 2.97 3.55 29.45
CA GLY A 70 4.24 4.26 29.32
C GLY A 70 4.87 4.15 27.93
N ILE A 71 4.11 3.78 26.89
CA ILE A 71 4.63 3.69 25.53
C ILE A 71 4.69 5.10 24.93
N SER A 72 5.87 5.45 24.42
CA SER A 72 6.09 6.75 23.79
C SER A 72 5.23 6.93 22.53
N ARG A 73 4.83 8.18 22.27
CA ARG A 73 4.06 8.58 21.09
C ARG A 73 4.72 8.15 19.77
N ASN A 74 6.05 8.30 19.66
CA ASN A 74 6.84 7.80 18.53
C ASN A 74 6.70 6.28 18.31
N ARG A 75 6.67 5.50 19.38
CA ARG A 75 6.53 4.04 19.27
C ARG A 75 5.12 3.65 18.83
N ILE A 76 4.09 4.35 19.31
CA ILE A 76 2.71 4.19 18.83
C ILE A 76 2.59 4.57 17.35
N TRP A 77 3.18 5.69 16.94
CA TRP A 77 3.23 6.12 15.55
C TRP A 77 3.89 5.07 14.65
N SER A 78 5.07 4.58 15.02
CA SER A 78 5.76 3.53 14.26
C SER A 78 4.92 2.25 14.15
N ALA A 79 4.17 1.90 15.20
CA ALA A 79 3.27 0.75 15.19
C ALA A 79 2.07 0.96 14.27
N LYS A 80 1.53 2.18 14.17
CA LYS A 80 0.47 2.55 13.22
C LYS A 80 0.94 2.44 11.78
N VAL A 81 2.10 3.01 11.46
CA VAL A 81 2.69 2.92 10.10
C VAL A 81 2.94 1.45 9.74
N LEU A 82 3.52 0.68 10.66
CA LEU A 82 3.80 -0.74 10.42
C LEU A 82 2.50 -1.57 10.29
N ALA A 83 1.45 -1.24 11.04
CA ALA A 83 0.13 -1.88 10.90
C ALA A 83 -0.52 -1.55 9.55
N THR A 84 -0.41 -0.31 9.05
CA THR A 84 -0.89 0.05 7.72
C THR A 84 -0.11 -0.67 6.61
N ALA A 85 1.22 -0.78 6.74
CA ALA A 85 2.04 -1.54 5.80
C ALA A 85 1.67 -3.04 5.81
N LEU A 86 1.46 -3.62 7.00
CA LEU A 86 1.03 -5.01 7.16
C LEU A 86 -0.35 -5.24 6.53
N SER A 87 -1.28 -4.28 6.66
CA SER A 87 -2.61 -4.37 6.03
C SER A 87 -2.49 -4.51 4.52
N ILE A 88 -1.66 -3.67 3.90
CA ILE A 88 -1.42 -3.69 2.45
C ILE A 88 -0.77 -5.03 2.04
N ALA A 89 0.23 -5.47 2.81
CA ALA A 89 0.91 -6.74 2.56
C ALA A 89 -0.04 -7.94 2.65
N VAL A 90 -0.97 -7.95 3.61
CA VAL A 90 -1.99 -9.02 3.73
C VAL A 90 -2.97 -8.99 2.56
N THR A 91 -3.47 -7.80 2.19
CA THR A 91 -4.43 -7.62 1.10
C THR A 91 -3.92 -8.15 -0.23
N TRP A 92 -2.67 -7.86 -0.58
CA TRP A 92 -2.09 -8.34 -1.83
C TRP A 92 -1.31 -9.64 -1.69
N GLY A 93 -0.90 -10.01 -0.48
CA GLY A 93 -0.18 -11.25 -0.23
C GLY A 93 -0.99 -12.49 -0.61
N LEU A 94 -2.29 -12.51 -0.30
CA LEU A 94 -3.16 -13.60 -0.75
C LEU A 94 -3.30 -13.62 -2.28
N ALA A 95 -3.54 -12.47 -2.89
CA ALA A 95 -3.66 -12.36 -4.34
C ALA A 95 -2.38 -12.85 -5.04
N LEU A 96 -1.21 -12.49 -4.51
CA LEU A 96 0.09 -12.96 -4.97
C LEU A 96 0.25 -14.48 -4.86
N ILE A 97 -0.12 -15.05 -3.72
CA ILE A 97 -0.09 -16.51 -3.52
C ILE A 97 -0.97 -17.21 -4.57
N LEU A 98 -2.17 -16.68 -4.84
CA LEU A 98 -3.11 -17.25 -5.81
C LEU A 98 -2.58 -17.17 -7.25
N MET A 99 -1.84 -16.12 -7.60
CA MET A 99 -1.17 -15.99 -8.90
C MET A 99 -0.03 -17.00 -9.03
N VAL A 100 0.90 -17.00 -8.06
CA VAL A 100 2.09 -17.87 -8.09
C VAL A 100 1.73 -19.36 -8.01
N ALA A 101 0.66 -19.69 -7.28
CA ALA A 101 0.17 -21.07 -7.18
C ALA A 101 -0.59 -21.54 -8.44
N GLY A 102 -0.77 -20.68 -9.46
CA GLY A 102 -1.50 -21.02 -10.69
C GLY A 102 -3.02 -21.18 -10.51
N VAL A 103 -3.57 -20.81 -9.36
CA VAL A 103 -5.02 -20.89 -9.09
C VAL A 103 -5.80 -20.00 -10.04
N ARG A 104 -5.25 -18.83 -10.36
CA ARG A 104 -5.81 -17.93 -11.36
C ARG A 104 -5.95 -18.61 -12.71
N GLN A 105 -4.89 -19.27 -13.19
CA GLN A 105 -4.90 -19.99 -14.47
C GLN A 105 -6.00 -21.05 -14.46
N ALA A 106 -6.06 -21.88 -13.41
CA ALA A 106 -7.08 -22.92 -13.29
C ALA A 106 -8.52 -22.35 -13.28
N VAL A 107 -8.75 -21.20 -12.64
CA VAL A 107 -10.06 -20.53 -12.64
C VAL A 107 -10.39 -19.95 -14.01
N GLN A 108 -9.42 -19.37 -14.71
CA GLN A 108 -9.62 -18.82 -16.05
C GLN A 108 -9.89 -19.93 -17.06
N ASP A 109 -9.09 -21.00 -17.07
CA ASP A 109 -9.33 -22.17 -17.91
C ASP A 109 -10.72 -22.80 -17.69
N ALA A 110 -11.21 -22.79 -16.44
CA ALA A 110 -12.51 -23.36 -16.10
C ALA A 110 -13.71 -22.46 -16.43
N PHE A 111 -13.58 -21.14 -16.40
CA PHE A 111 -14.71 -20.21 -16.47
C PHE A 111 -14.63 -19.15 -17.58
N LEU A 112 -13.45 -18.81 -18.09
CA LEU A 112 -13.21 -17.63 -18.94
C LEU A 112 -12.10 -17.89 -19.97
N THR A 113 -12.52 -18.12 -21.21
CA THR A 113 -11.74 -18.15 -22.48
C THR A 113 -10.27 -18.66 -22.39
N PRO A 114 -9.94 -19.82 -22.99
CA PRO A 114 -8.60 -20.43 -22.91
C PRO A 114 -7.45 -19.65 -23.59
N GLU A 115 -7.71 -18.44 -24.10
CA GLU A 115 -6.75 -17.61 -24.83
C GLU A 115 -6.04 -16.57 -23.94
N ALA A 116 -6.45 -16.40 -22.68
CA ALA A 116 -5.78 -15.50 -21.73
C ALA A 116 -4.51 -16.15 -21.16
N MET A 117 -3.54 -16.44 -22.02
CA MET A 117 -2.24 -16.98 -21.63
C MET A 117 -1.46 -15.90 -20.88
N LEU A 118 -1.50 -15.91 -19.54
CA LEU A 118 -0.72 -14.99 -18.73
C LEU A 118 0.71 -15.50 -18.60
N MET A 119 1.66 -14.74 -19.12
CA MET A 119 3.08 -15.01 -18.91
C MET A 119 3.46 -14.66 -17.46
N PRO A 120 4.11 -15.58 -16.70
CA PRO A 120 4.56 -15.35 -15.33
C PRO A 120 5.41 -14.08 -15.13
N SER A 121 6.09 -13.61 -16.20
CA SER A 121 6.90 -12.41 -16.18
C SER A 121 6.11 -11.11 -16.10
N GLU A 122 4.89 -11.06 -16.66
CA GLU A 122 4.06 -9.87 -16.60
C GLU A 122 3.35 -9.75 -15.25
N GLU A 123 2.94 -10.87 -14.68
CA GLU A 123 2.33 -10.98 -13.35
C GLU A 123 3.22 -10.44 -12.22
N GLY A 124 4.53 -10.63 -12.31
CA GLY A 124 5.49 -10.06 -11.36
C GLY A 124 5.44 -8.52 -11.32
N MET A 125 5.23 -7.86 -12.46
CA MET A 125 5.18 -6.40 -12.55
C MET A 125 3.91 -5.80 -11.94
N PHE A 126 2.81 -6.56 -11.97
CA PHE A 126 1.53 -6.15 -11.39
C PHE A 126 1.65 -5.83 -9.89
N ILE A 127 2.36 -6.68 -9.14
CA ILE A 127 2.53 -6.50 -7.68
C ILE A 127 3.33 -5.24 -7.38
N TRP A 128 4.42 -5.00 -8.12
CA TRP A 128 5.24 -3.81 -7.96
C TRP A 128 4.44 -2.55 -8.26
N HIS A 129 3.59 -2.59 -9.30
CA HIS A 129 2.68 -1.51 -9.60
C HIS A 129 1.72 -1.23 -8.42
N MET A 130 1.14 -2.27 -7.82
CA MET A 130 0.29 -2.10 -6.63
C MET A 130 1.05 -1.44 -5.48
N VAL A 131 2.27 -1.92 -5.18
CA VAL A 131 3.08 -1.34 -4.09
C VAL A 131 3.34 0.15 -4.34
N VAL A 132 3.73 0.54 -5.55
CA VAL A 132 3.94 1.97 -5.90
C VAL A 132 2.66 2.78 -5.67
N THR A 133 1.53 2.30 -6.18
CA THR A 133 0.21 2.97 -6.05
C THR A 133 -0.20 3.12 -4.59
N TYR A 134 -0.02 2.07 -3.77
CA TYR A 134 -0.29 2.13 -2.33
C TYR A 134 0.62 3.11 -1.60
N CYS A 135 1.90 3.15 -1.95
CA CYS A 135 2.85 4.08 -1.33
C CYS A 135 2.57 5.54 -1.73
N PHE A 136 2.13 5.78 -2.96
CA PHE A 136 1.64 7.08 -3.41
C PHE A 136 0.48 7.56 -2.55
N PHE A 137 -0.57 6.74 -2.43
CA PHE A 137 -1.73 7.09 -1.62
C PHE A 137 -1.41 7.17 -0.13
N LEU A 138 -0.52 6.32 0.40
CA LEU A 138 -0.09 6.41 1.80
C LEU A 138 0.60 7.75 2.06
N GLY A 139 1.45 8.22 1.15
CA GLY A 139 2.05 9.55 1.22
C GLY A 139 0.99 10.65 1.31
N ILE A 140 -0.03 10.61 0.45
CA ILE A 140 -1.12 11.59 0.43
C ILE A 140 -1.97 11.52 1.71
N TYR A 141 -2.47 10.33 2.05
CA TYR A 141 -3.41 10.15 3.14
C TYR A 141 -2.75 10.29 4.50
N GLN A 142 -1.53 9.76 4.70
CA GLN A 142 -0.81 10.02 5.94
C GLN A 142 -0.53 11.51 6.09
N TYR A 143 -0.19 12.23 5.02
CA TYR A 143 0.01 13.68 5.08
C TYR A 143 -1.28 14.45 5.40
N ALA A 144 -2.37 14.16 4.68
CA ALA A 144 -3.64 14.85 4.85
C ALA A 144 -4.27 14.59 6.24
N TRP A 145 -4.11 13.39 6.80
CA TRP A 145 -4.67 13.04 8.11
C TRP A 145 -3.72 13.30 9.28
N THR A 146 -2.41 13.47 9.07
CA THR A 146 -1.50 13.71 10.21
C THR A 146 -1.65 15.09 10.81
N ARG A 147 -1.82 16.19 10.07
CA ARG A 147 -2.07 17.53 10.66
C ARG A 147 -2.62 18.58 9.68
N GLY A 148 -3.66 19.32 10.11
CA GLY A 148 -4.00 20.67 9.62
C GLY A 148 -3.02 21.78 10.05
N LYS A 149 -1.77 21.43 10.41
CA LYS A 149 -0.73 22.34 10.93
C LYS A 149 0.68 21.92 10.48
N LEU A 150 0.91 21.71 9.19
CA LEU A 150 2.25 21.48 8.64
C LEU A 150 2.49 22.29 7.36
N ASN A 151 3.75 22.72 7.22
CA ASN A 151 4.26 23.61 6.19
C ASN A 151 4.00 23.07 4.76
N LYS A 152 3.46 23.90 3.86
CA LYS A 152 3.09 23.54 2.47
C LYS A 152 4.22 22.79 1.72
N ALA A 153 5.47 23.08 2.06
CA ALA A 153 6.65 22.42 1.50
C ALA A 153 6.70 20.89 1.73
N GLY A 154 6.24 20.39 2.90
CA GLY A 154 6.22 18.96 3.20
C GLY A 154 5.18 18.18 2.37
N MET A 155 4.05 18.84 2.09
CA MET A 155 2.99 18.30 1.22
C MET A 155 3.51 18.13 -0.20
N ILE A 156 4.09 19.23 -0.72
CA ILE A 156 4.60 19.28 -2.08
C ILE A 156 5.74 18.26 -2.24
N ALA A 157 6.60 18.10 -1.23
CA ALA A 157 7.64 17.08 -1.26
C ALA A 157 7.08 15.66 -1.27
N SER A 158 6.09 15.34 -0.43
CA SER A 158 5.52 13.98 -0.36
C SER A 158 4.72 13.63 -1.62
N CYS A 159 3.87 14.55 -2.10
CA CYS A 159 3.15 14.41 -3.36
C CYS A 159 4.10 14.38 -4.55
N GLY A 160 5.17 15.19 -4.54
CA GLY A 160 6.18 15.25 -5.59
C GLY A 160 7.01 13.98 -5.66
N ILE A 161 7.42 13.41 -4.52
CA ILE A 161 8.10 12.10 -4.45
C ILE A 161 7.14 11.02 -4.95
N GLY A 162 5.86 11.07 -4.58
CA GLY A 162 4.84 10.15 -5.08
C GLY A 162 4.63 10.23 -6.58
N LEU A 163 4.45 11.43 -7.12
CA LEU A 163 4.33 11.69 -8.55
C LEU A 163 5.59 11.24 -9.29
N ALA A 164 6.78 11.56 -8.78
CA ALA A 164 8.04 11.17 -9.38
C ALA A 164 8.24 9.65 -9.37
N GLY A 165 7.90 8.96 -8.27
CA GLY A 165 7.97 7.50 -8.18
C GLY A 165 7.03 6.82 -9.18
N THR A 166 5.79 7.32 -9.27
CA THR A 166 4.80 6.90 -10.27
C THR A 166 5.32 7.16 -11.68
N LEU A 167 5.66 8.41 -12.02
CA LEU A 167 6.19 8.79 -13.34
C LEU A 167 7.43 8.01 -13.74
N THR A 168 8.35 7.74 -12.80
CA THR A 168 9.56 6.94 -13.06
C THR A 168 9.16 5.50 -13.38
N PHE A 169 8.34 4.86 -12.54
CA PHE A 169 7.86 3.50 -12.80
C PHE A 169 7.13 3.38 -14.15
N TYR A 170 6.31 4.38 -14.49
CA TYR A 170 5.57 4.44 -15.77
C TYR A 170 6.48 4.73 -16.98
N SER A 171 7.44 5.65 -16.87
CA SER A 171 8.36 6.01 -17.96
C SER A 171 9.32 4.87 -18.28
N PHE A 172 9.78 4.14 -17.27
CA PHE A 172 10.64 2.96 -17.46
C PHE A 172 9.90 1.80 -18.14
N ARG A 173 8.60 1.61 -17.87
CA ARG A 173 7.77 0.59 -18.55
C ARG A 173 7.53 0.91 -20.03
N ILE A 174 7.39 2.19 -20.39
CA ILE A 174 7.24 2.62 -21.79
C ILE A 174 8.58 2.50 -22.55
N ALA A 175 9.69 2.81 -21.87
CA ALA A 175 11.01 2.87 -22.50
C ALA A 175 11.73 1.51 -22.63
N THR A 176 11.33 0.47 -21.88
CA THR A 176 12.01 -0.82 -21.91
C THR A 176 11.04 -2.00 -22.01
N PRO A 177 11.07 -2.81 -23.09
CA PRO A 177 10.27 -4.04 -23.21
C PRO A 177 10.83 -5.21 -22.39
N ILE A 178 11.79 -4.96 -21.49
CA ILE A 178 12.53 -6.00 -20.76
C ILE A 178 11.75 -6.34 -19.47
N PRO A 179 11.56 -7.63 -19.14
CA PRO A 179 10.86 -8.06 -17.93
C PRO A 179 11.71 -7.74 -16.69
N PHE A 180 11.56 -6.52 -16.18
CA PHE A 180 12.37 -5.95 -15.10
C PHE A 180 11.95 -6.43 -13.70
N GLY A 181 11.65 -7.71 -13.53
CA GLY A 181 11.07 -8.26 -12.29
C GLY A 181 11.86 -7.98 -11.01
N VAL A 182 13.19 -7.80 -11.09
CA VAL A 182 14.08 -7.60 -9.92
C VAL A 182 14.45 -6.13 -9.70
N TRP A 183 14.72 -5.34 -10.75
CA TRP A 183 15.06 -3.92 -10.59
C TRP A 183 13.83 -3.04 -10.36
N ALA A 184 12.68 -3.45 -10.90
CA ALA A 184 11.40 -2.81 -10.59
C ALA A 184 10.96 -3.02 -9.13
N ALA A 185 11.61 -3.91 -8.38
CA ALA A 185 11.42 -4.05 -6.93
C ALA A 185 12.15 -2.96 -6.14
N LEU A 186 13.35 -2.58 -6.57
CA LEU A 186 14.20 -1.62 -5.85
C LEU A 186 13.59 -0.23 -5.83
N ILE A 187 12.98 0.21 -6.93
CA ILE A 187 12.33 1.52 -7.03
C ILE A 187 11.19 1.70 -6.01
N PRO A 188 10.15 0.83 -5.94
CA PRO A 188 9.11 0.90 -4.92
C PRO A 188 9.66 0.71 -3.51
N ILE A 189 10.66 -0.15 -3.29
CA ILE A 189 11.26 -0.34 -1.96
C ILE A 189 11.96 0.93 -1.49
N ILE A 190 12.80 1.54 -2.33
CA ILE A 190 13.48 2.80 -2.04
C ILE A 190 12.45 3.92 -1.84
N PHE A 191 11.44 4.01 -2.70
CA PHE A 191 10.36 4.97 -2.58
C PHE A 191 9.58 4.82 -1.26
N SER A 192 9.19 3.58 -0.92
CA SER A 192 8.53 3.25 0.35
C SER A 192 9.38 3.66 1.55
N ALA A 193 10.68 3.35 1.49
CA ALA A 193 11.63 3.70 2.55
C ALA A 193 11.77 5.21 2.69
N ILE A 194 11.83 5.97 1.59
CA ILE A 194 11.88 7.44 1.62
C ILE A 194 10.60 8.02 2.24
N VAL A 195 9.42 7.53 1.84
CA VAL A 195 8.13 7.98 2.39
C VAL A 195 8.05 7.66 3.89
N LEU A 196 8.47 6.46 4.30
CA LEU A 196 8.55 6.05 5.71
C LEU A 196 9.51 6.93 6.52
N VAL A 197 10.73 7.15 6.03
CA VAL A 197 11.75 7.99 6.69
C VAL A 197 11.23 9.43 6.82
N ARG A 198 10.64 9.98 5.76
CA ARG A 198 10.04 11.32 5.77
C ARG A 198 8.90 11.40 6.78
N SER A 199 7.96 10.45 6.75
CA SER A 199 6.87 10.34 7.73
C SER A 199 7.41 10.30 9.18
N CYS A 200 8.45 9.52 9.45
CA CYS A 200 9.11 9.48 10.76
C CYS A 200 9.77 10.82 11.15
N THR A 201 10.49 11.47 10.24
CA THR A 201 11.12 12.78 10.53
C THR A 201 10.09 13.90 10.78
N MET A 202 8.99 13.90 10.04
CA MET A 202 7.92 14.89 10.23
C MET A 202 7.19 14.68 11.56
N HIS A 203 7.01 13.42 12.00
CA HIS A 203 6.46 13.15 13.33
C HIS A 203 7.37 13.69 14.45
N LYS A 204 8.69 13.49 14.35
CA LYS A 204 9.67 14.00 15.34
C LYS A 204 9.68 15.54 15.44
N HIS A 205 9.66 16.26 14.32
CA HIS A 205 9.66 17.73 14.35
C HIS A 205 8.44 18.32 15.06
N ASN A 206 7.31 17.64 14.90
CA ASN A 206 6.02 17.97 15.49
C ASN A 206 5.91 17.68 17.00
N GLU A 207 6.92 17.04 17.61
CA GLU A 207 7.05 16.85 19.06
C GLU A 207 7.88 17.95 19.74
N ILE A 208 8.68 18.70 18.96
CA ILE A 208 9.58 19.75 19.46
C ILE A 208 8.92 21.15 19.42
N SER A 209 7.84 21.29 18.63
CA SER A 209 7.00 22.50 18.52
C SER A 209 5.72 22.37 19.34
#